data_AF-A0A6G1RT89-F1
#
_entry.id   AF-A0A6G1RT89-F1
#
_cell.length_a   1.000
_cell.length_b   1.000
_cell.length_c   1.000
_cell.angle_alpha   90.00
_cell.angle_beta   90.00
_cell.angle_gamma   90.00
#
_symmetry.space_group_name_H-M   'P 1'
#
loop_
_entity.id
_entity.type
_entity.pdbx_description
1 polymer ?
#
loop_
_entity_poly.entity_id
_entity_poly.type
_entity_poly.pdbx_seq_one_letter_code
_entity_poly.pdbx_strand_id
1 'polypeptide(L)'
;EKIKTSRVFIRDCSMVSVYPLVLLGGGQVHMQLQKGEFVISLDDGWIRFVAASHQVAELVKELRCELDQLLQDKIKNPSMDLCMCPRGSRIISMIVKLVTTQ
;
A
#
# COMPACT_ATOMS: atom_id res chain seq x y z
N GLU A 1 -18.19 -6.43 -7.19
CA GLU A 1 -18.79 -5.85 -8.42
C GLU A 1 -19.62 -4.60 -8.11
N LYS A 2 -19.59 -3.55 -8.95
CA LYS A 2 -20.50 -2.38 -8.87
C LYS A 2 -21.62 -2.53 -9.89
N ILE A 3 -22.87 -2.42 -9.47
CA ILE A 3 -24.04 -2.50 -10.35
C ILE A 3 -24.97 -1.32 -10.21
N LYS A 4 -25.75 -1.06 -11.26
CA LYS A 4 -26.82 -0.06 -11.25
C LYS A 4 -28.12 -0.70 -11.71
N THR A 5 -29.12 -0.68 -10.86
CA THR A 5 -30.51 -1.04 -11.20
C THR A 5 -31.38 0.21 -11.00
N SER A 6 -32.18 0.25 -9.94
CA SER A 6 -32.86 1.48 -9.49
C SER A 6 -31.89 2.48 -8.84
N ARG A 7 -30.81 1.97 -8.22
CA ARG A 7 -29.72 2.73 -7.58
C ARG A 7 -28.39 1.99 -7.79
N VAL A 8 -27.29 2.61 -7.36
CA VAL A 8 -25.95 1.99 -7.38
C VAL A 8 -25.78 1.11 -6.15
N PHE A 9 -25.29 -0.12 -6.35
CA PHE A 9 -24.98 -1.07 -5.29
C PHE A 9 -23.57 -1.66 -5.49
N ILE A 10 -22.92 -2.04 -4.39
CA ILE A 10 -21.68 -2.83 -4.38
C ILE A 10 -22.09 -4.25 -3.96
N ARG A 11 -21.93 -5.25 -4.84
CA ARG A 11 -22.30 -6.66 -4.55
C ARG A 11 -21.18 -7.41 -3.86
N ASP A 12 -19.99 -7.37 -4.44
CA ASP A 12 -18.80 -8.01 -3.87
C ASP A 12 -17.83 -6.95 -3.36
N CYS A 13 -17.58 -7.00 -2.06
CA CYS A 13 -16.58 -6.22 -1.36
C CYS A 13 -15.97 -7.02 -0.20
N SER A 14 -14.74 -6.70 0.14
CA SER A 14 -14.06 -7.18 1.35
C SER A 14 -13.57 -5.97 2.13
N MET A 15 -13.69 -6.00 3.46
CA MET A 15 -13.02 -4.99 4.28
C MET A 15 -11.51 -5.20 4.21
N VAL A 16 -10.77 -4.09 4.17
CA VAL A 16 -9.31 -4.08 4.18
C VAL A 16 -8.81 -3.04 5.17
N SER A 17 -7.67 -3.27 5.80
CA SER A 17 -7.01 -2.29 6.66
C SER A 17 -6.27 -1.23 5.82
N VAL A 18 -5.78 -0.18 6.49
CA VAL A 18 -5.14 0.98 5.83
C VAL A 18 -3.83 0.58 5.13
N TYR A 19 -2.98 -0.21 5.78
CA TYR A 19 -1.64 -0.51 5.25
C TYR A 19 -1.64 -1.29 3.92
N PRO A 20 -2.45 -2.36 3.74
CA PRO A 20 -2.60 -3.00 2.43
C PRO A 20 -3.03 -2.04 1.34
N LEU A 21 -3.95 -1.10 1.63
CA LEU A 21 -4.41 -0.13 0.65
C LEU A 21 -3.29 0.84 0.25
N VAL A 22 -2.50 1.33 1.21
CA VAL A 22 -1.36 2.22 0.90
C VAL A 22 -0.24 1.47 0.17
N LEU A 23 -0.01 0.18 0.45
CA LEU A 23 1.06 -0.59 -0.21
C LEU A 23 0.69 -1.08 -1.61
N LEU A 24 -0.56 -1.55 -1.79
CA LEU A 24 -0.99 -2.28 -2.99
C LEU A 24 -2.08 -1.55 -3.80
N GLY A 25 -2.62 -0.45 -3.26
CA GLY A 25 -3.55 0.40 -4.00
C GLY A 25 -2.87 1.06 -5.20
N GLY A 26 -3.65 1.39 -6.23
CA GLY A 26 -3.15 2.13 -7.39
C GLY A 26 -2.79 3.59 -7.06
N GLY A 27 -2.31 4.31 -8.08
CA GLY A 27 -2.09 5.75 -7.99
C GLY A 27 -0.82 6.16 -7.25
N GLN A 28 -0.67 7.48 -7.10
CA GLN A 28 0.42 8.09 -6.35
C GLN A 28 0.08 8.16 -4.86
N VAL A 29 1.09 7.95 -4.02
CA VAL A 29 0.98 8.14 -2.57
C VAL A 29 1.62 9.47 -2.23
N HIS A 30 0.84 10.36 -1.62
CA HIS A 30 1.36 11.63 -1.11
C HIS A 30 1.36 11.63 0.42
N MET A 31 2.37 12.26 0.99
CA MET A 31 2.50 12.46 2.42
C MET A 31 2.60 13.96 2.69
N GLN A 32 1.79 14.47 3.60
CA GLN A 32 1.74 15.89 3.93
C GLN A 32 1.56 16.10 5.43
N LEU A 33 2.21 17.11 6.00
CA LEU A 33 1.93 17.58 7.35
C LEU A 33 0.73 18.54 7.30
N GLN A 34 -0.37 18.19 7.93
CA GLN A 34 -1.57 19.02 8.00
C GLN A 34 -2.01 19.20 9.44
N LYS A 35 -2.06 20.45 9.93
CA LYS A 35 -2.49 20.79 11.30
C LYS A 35 -1.75 19.98 12.39
N GLY A 36 -0.48 19.65 12.17
CA GLY A 36 0.34 18.87 13.10
C GLY A 36 0.25 17.36 12.91
N GLU A 37 -0.56 16.86 11.99
CA GLU A 37 -0.72 15.43 11.70
C GLU A 37 -0.09 15.05 10.36
N PHE A 38 0.55 13.88 10.30
CA PHE A 38 1.06 13.33 9.04
C PHE A 38 -0.07 12.60 8.31
N VAL A 39 -0.50 13.17 7.20
CA VAL A 39 -1.58 12.61 6.37
C VAL A 39 -0.98 11.90 5.17
N ILE A 40 -1.35 10.63 4.99
CA ILE A 40 -1.13 9.85 3.78
C ILE A 40 -2.37 9.97 2.90
N SER A 41 -2.20 10.28 1.63
CA SER A 41 -3.30 10.33 0.67
C SER A 41 -3.04 9.53 -0.59
N LEU A 42 -4.10 8.91 -1.10
CA LEU A 42 -4.15 8.12 -2.34
C LEU A 42 -5.15 8.77 -3.31
N ASP A 43 -5.06 8.41 -4.58
CA ASP A 43 -6.00 8.80 -5.65
C ASP A 43 -6.32 10.31 -5.63
N ASP A 44 -5.28 11.13 -5.77
CA ASP A 44 -5.38 12.60 -5.80
C ASP A 44 -6.09 13.21 -4.58
N GLY A 45 -5.99 12.55 -3.42
CA GLY A 45 -6.58 13.04 -2.18
C GLY A 45 -7.97 12.51 -1.88
N TRP A 46 -8.51 11.59 -2.69
CA TRP A 46 -9.81 10.98 -2.44
C TRP A 46 -9.82 10.14 -1.17
N ILE A 47 -8.74 9.40 -0.93
CA ILE A 47 -8.57 8.56 0.26
C ILE A 47 -7.47 9.14 1.12
N ARG A 48 -7.75 9.39 2.41
CA ARG A 48 -6.84 10.07 3.32
C ARG A 48 -6.82 9.40 4.69
N PHE A 49 -5.63 9.21 5.23
CA PHE A 49 -5.41 8.60 6.54
C PHE A 49 -4.40 9.42 7.33
N VAL A 50 -4.60 9.52 8.64
CA VAL A 50 -3.60 10.05 9.55
C VAL A 50 -2.68 8.90 9.97
N ALA A 51 -1.39 9.06 9.75
CA ALA A 51 -0.39 8.12 10.24
C ALA A 51 -0.16 8.34 11.74
N ALA A 52 0.04 7.24 12.48
CA ALA A 52 0.32 7.29 13.91
C ALA A 52 1.60 8.10 14.25
N SER A 53 2.57 8.12 13.33
CA SER A 53 3.76 8.95 13.45
C SER A 53 4.38 9.24 12.08
N HIS A 54 5.32 10.19 12.05
CA HIS A 54 6.18 10.44 10.88
C HIS A 54 6.89 9.17 10.42
N GLN A 55 7.47 8.41 11.36
CA GLN A 55 8.24 7.21 11.04
C GLN A 55 7.36 6.13 10.39
N VAL A 56 6.11 5.99 10.84
CA VAL A 56 5.16 5.07 10.21
C VAL A 56 4.83 5.52 8.80
N ALA A 57 4.58 6.81 8.59
CA ALA A 57 4.27 7.34 7.26
C ALA A 57 5.43 7.15 6.26
N GLU A 58 6.65 7.48 6.70
CA GLU A 58 7.86 7.32 5.91
C GLU A 58 8.16 5.84 5.64
N LEU A 59 8.05 4.96 6.64
CA LEU A 59 8.25 3.51 6.49
C LEU A 59 7.36 2.93 5.39
N VAL A 60 6.06 3.25 5.42
CA VAL A 60 5.10 2.68 4.47
C VAL A 60 5.36 3.21 3.06
N LYS A 61 5.72 4.49 2.92
CA LYS A 61 6.08 5.10 1.64
C LYS A 61 7.33 4.43 1.05
N GLU A 62 8.40 4.31 1.81
CA GLU A 62 9.65 3.70 1.32
C GLU A 62 9.48 2.19 1.04
N LEU A 63 8.70 1.49 1.85
CA LEU A 63 8.38 0.07 1.62
C LEU A 63 7.62 -0.13 0.31
N ARG A 64 6.70 0.79 -0.04
CA ARG A 64 6.01 0.77 -1.34
C ARG A 64 6.99 0.98 -2.49
N CYS A 65 7.87 1.98 -2.40
CA CYS A 65 8.90 2.23 -3.43
C CYS A 65 9.81 1.01 -3.65
N GLU A 66 10.25 0.37 -2.56
CA GLU A 66 11.06 -0.85 -2.62
C GLU A 66 10.30 -2.03 -3.24
N LEU A 67 9.01 -2.19 -2.91
CA LEU A 67 8.15 -3.19 -3.52
C LEU A 67 7.97 -2.95 -5.03
N ASP A 68 7.71 -1.70 -5.44
CA ASP A 68 7.56 -1.34 -6.85
C ASP A 68 8.82 -1.69 -7.63
N GLN A 69 10.00 -1.32 -7.12
CA GLN A 69 11.27 -1.66 -7.75
C GLN A 69 11.50 -3.17 -7.80
N LEU A 70 11.19 -3.91 -6.72
CA LEU A 70 11.32 -5.36 -6.68
C LEU A 70 10.42 -6.04 -7.74
N LEU A 71 9.19 -5.55 -7.92
CA LEU A 71 8.26 -6.05 -8.93
C LEU A 71 8.74 -5.70 -10.35
N GLN A 72 9.31 -4.52 -10.57
CA GLN A 72 9.95 -4.17 -11.84
C GLN A 72 11.13 -5.10 -12.17
N ASP A 73 11.95 -5.44 -11.18
CA ASP A 73 13.06 -6.38 -11.36
C ASP A 73 12.56 -7.79 -11.70
N LYS A 74 11.47 -8.24 -11.06
CA LYS A 74 10.79 -9.51 -11.38
C LYS A 74 10.17 -9.52 -12.78
N ILE A 75 9.65 -8.40 -13.26
CA ILE A 75 9.15 -8.27 -14.65
C ILE A 75 10.31 -8.43 -15.63
N LYS A 76 11.44 -7.76 -15.38
CA LYS A 76 12.65 -7.86 -16.22
C LYS A 76 13.28 -9.26 -16.18
N ASN A 77 13.22 -9.94 -15.03
CA ASN A 77 13.68 -11.30 -14.86
C ASN A 77 12.61 -12.19 -14.20
N PRO A 78 11.71 -12.79 -15.01
CA PRO A 78 10.63 -13.64 -14.49
C PRO A 78 11.11 -14.87 -13.72
N SER A 79 12.36 -15.30 -13.89
CA SER A 79 12.93 -16.43 -13.14
C SER A 79 13.38 -16.07 -11.72
N MET A 80 13.45 -14.77 -11.39
CA MET A 80 13.86 -14.29 -10.07
C MET A 80 12.94 -14.83 -8.96
N ASP A 81 13.47 -15.60 -8.03
CA ASP A 81 12.72 -16.03 -6.85
C ASP A 81 12.77 -14.94 -5.76
N LEU A 82 11.61 -14.33 -5.49
CA LEU A 82 11.48 -13.27 -4.50
C LEU A 82 11.66 -13.78 -3.07
N CYS A 83 11.35 -15.04 -2.80
CA CYS A 83 11.49 -15.67 -1.49
C CYS A 83 12.94 -16.04 -1.19
N MET A 84 13.72 -16.41 -2.21
CA MET A 84 15.11 -16.82 -2.05
C MET A 84 16.10 -15.65 -2.11
N CYS A 85 15.76 -14.54 -2.77
CA CYS A 85 16.64 -13.37 -2.78
C CYS A 85 16.57 -12.60 -1.43
N PRO A 86 17.70 -12.14 -0.87
CA PRO A 86 17.72 -11.47 0.43
C PRO A 86 16.88 -10.18 0.48
N ARG A 87 16.81 -9.43 -0.62
CA ARG A 87 16.02 -8.19 -0.71
C ARG A 87 14.51 -8.49 -0.69
N GLY A 88 14.06 -9.40 -1.54
CA GLY A 88 12.65 -9.77 -1.66
C GLY A 88 12.08 -10.39 -0.40
N SER A 89 12.78 -11.35 0.20
CA SER A 89 12.37 -11.99 1.46
C SER A 89 12.20 -10.98 2.60
N ARG A 90 13.10 -10.01 2.73
CA ARG A 90 12.99 -8.92 3.73
C ARG A 90 11.81 -8.01 3.47
N ILE A 91 11.60 -7.56 2.23
CA ILE A 91 10.47 -6.71 1.86
C ILE A 91 9.14 -7.44 2.15
N ILE A 92 9.01 -8.69 1.70
CA ILE A 92 7.82 -9.52 1.94
C ILE A 92 7.58 -9.69 3.45
N SER A 93 8.62 -10.02 4.22
CA SER A 93 8.51 -10.17 5.68
C SER A 93 8.05 -8.89 6.37
N MET A 94 8.56 -7.72 5.95
CA MET A 94 8.12 -6.42 6.47
C MET A 94 6.68 -6.10 6.11
N ILE A 95 6.26 -6.38 4.87
CA ILE A 95 4.86 -6.23 4.45
C ILE A 95 3.95 -7.09 5.31
N VAL A 96 4.27 -8.39 5.46
CA VAL A 96 3.49 -9.32 6.28
C VAL A 96 3.40 -8.81 7.72
N LYS A 97 4.51 -8.38 8.31
CA LYS A 97 4.52 -7.82 9.67
C LYS A 97 3.62 -6.58 9.78
N LEU A 98 3.72 -5.65 8.84
CA LEU A 98 2.94 -4.41 8.86
C LEU A 98 1.43 -4.69 8.72
N VAL A 99 1.02 -5.54 7.78
CA VAL A 99 -0.40 -5.80 7.52
C VAL A 99 -1.06 -6.69 8.57
N THR A 100 -0.25 -7.40 9.37
CA THR A 100 -0.71 -8.21 10.51
C THR A 100 -0.61 -7.48 11.85
N THR A 101 -0.02 -6.28 11.87
CA THR A 101 -0.01 -5.42 13.06
C THR A 101 -1.44 -4.94 13.31
N GLN A 102 -2.00 -5.29 14.48
CA GLN A 102 -3.30 -4.81 14.95
C GLN A 102 -3.20 -3.39 15.51
#